data_AF-A0A1F7XII4-F1
#
_entry.id   AF-A0A1F7XII4-F1
#
_cell.length_a   1.000
_cell.length_b   1.000
_cell.length_c   1.000
_cell.angle_alpha   90.00
_cell.angle_beta   90.00
_cell.angle_gamma   90.00
#
_symmetry.space_group_name_H-M   'P 1'
#
loop_
_entity.id
_entity.type
_entity.pdbx_description
1 polymer ?
#
loop_
_entity_poly.entity_id
_entity_poly.type
_entity_poly.pdbx_seq_one_letter_code
_entity_poly.pdbx_strand_id
1 'polypeptide(L)' 'MSAIIGSQQDKIEYYKSEAAEMRRKANEYRNIGNDPEAKRLENLAKDAEESAVALENELREIGKRDA' A
#
# COMPACT_ATOMS: atom_id res chain seq x y z
N MET A 1 20.24 13.77 -6.53
CA MET A 1 19.59 12.57 -5.97
C MET A 1 18.14 12.79 -5.53
N SER A 2 17.60 14.02 -5.47
CA SER A 2 16.26 14.29 -4.90
C SER A 2 15.05 13.83 -5.72
N ALA A 3 15.16 13.69 -7.05
CA ALA A 3 13.99 13.32 -7.89
C ALA A 3 13.56 11.86 -7.72
N ILE A 4 14.50 10.95 -7.47
CA ILE A 4 14.23 9.52 -7.29
C ILE A 4 13.49 9.29 -5.97
N ILE A 5 13.90 10.01 -4.91
CA ILE A 5 13.31 9.91 -3.57
C ILE A 5 11.85 10.40 -3.58
N GLY A 6 11.57 11.54 -4.22
CA GLY A 6 10.19 12.04 -4.35
C GLY A 6 9.28 11.05 -5.08
N SER A 7 9.74 10.49 -6.20
CA SER A 7 8.95 9.51 -6.95
C SER A 7 8.66 8.20 -6.20
N GLN A 8 9.51 7.82 -5.24
CA GLN A 8 9.28 6.63 -4.43
C GLN A 8 8.34 6.93 -3.25
N GLN A 9 8.43 8.13 -2.65
CA GLN A 9 7.48 8.57 -1.63
C GLN A 9 6.06 8.66 -2.19
N ASP A 10 5.89 9.23 -3.38
CA ASP A 10 4.59 9.30 -4.06
C ASP A 10 3.99 7.90 -4.32
N LYS A 11 4.83 6.93 -4.69
CA LYS A 11 4.40 5.53 -4.87
C LYS A 11 3.99 4.87 -3.56
N ILE A 12 4.71 5.12 -2.47
CA ILE A 12 4.34 4.62 -1.14
C ILE A 12 2.98 5.18 -0.73
N GLU A 13 2.76 6.48 -0.88
CA GLU A 13 1.49 7.12 -0.56
C GLU A 13 0.35 6.57 -1.43
N TYR A 14 0.60 6.36 -2.72
CA TYR A 14 -0.34 5.72 -3.63
C TYR A 14 -0.76 4.33 -3.13
N TYR A 15 0.18 3.45 -2.83
CA TYR A 15 -0.13 2.09 -2.37
C TYR A 15 -0.85 2.08 -1.01
N LYS A 16 -0.48 2.99 -0.09
CA LYS A 16 -1.19 3.15 1.19
C LYS A 16 -2.62 3.63 1.00
N SER A 17 -2.84 4.59 0.09
CA SER A 17 -4.17 5.08 -0.28
C SER A 17 -5.01 3.96 -0.88
N GLU A 18 -4.46 3.22 -1.84
CA GLU A 18 -5.13 2.11 -2.51
C GLU A 18 -5.52 1.00 -1.52
N ALA A 19 -4.62 0.62 -0.61
CA ALA A 19 -4.93 -0.33 0.45
C ALA A 19 -6.08 0.15 1.37
N ALA A 20 -6.08 1.43 1.74
CA ALA A 20 -7.13 2.01 2.57
C ALA A 20 -8.49 2.00 1.85
N GLU A 21 -8.53 2.30 0.56
CA GLU A 21 -9.76 2.21 -0.25
C GLU A 21 -10.26 0.77 -0.37
N MET A 22 -9.36 -0.20 -0.62
CA MET A 22 -9.71 -1.61 -0.70
C MET A 22 -10.29 -2.12 0.62
N ARG A 23 -9.75 -1.70 1.77
CA ARG A 23 -10.31 -2.02 3.09
C ARG A 23 -11.70 -1.42 3.31
N ARG A 24 -11.92 -0.18 2.87
CA ARG A 24 -13.26 0.45 2.94
C ARG A 24 -14.26 -0.34 2.11
N LYS A 25 -13.92 -0.66 0.85
CA LYS A 25 -14.76 -1.48 -0.04
C LYS A 25 -15.00 -2.87 0.54
N ALA A 26 -13.98 -3.52 1.11
CA ALA A 26 -14.14 -4.83 1.75
C ALA A 26 -15.19 -4.79 2.87
N ASN A 27 -15.21 -3.74 3.69
CA ASN A 27 -16.22 -3.55 4.72
C ASN A 27 -17.61 -3.31 4.13
N GLU A 28 -17.74 -2.56 3.03
CA GLU A 28 -19.00 -2.42 2.30
C GLU A 28 -19.51 -3.77 1.79
N TYR A 29 -18.63 -4.60 1.21
CA TYR A 29 -18.97 -5.94 0.75
C TYR A 29 -19.38 -6.87 1.91
N ARG A 30 -18.73 -6.80 3.07
CA ARG A 30 -19.18 -7.51 4.28
C ARG A 30 -20.56 -7.08 4.73
N ASN A 31 -20.84 -5.78 4.72
CA ASN A 31 -22.13 -5.24 5.16
C ASN A 31 -23.30 -5.72 4.28
N ILE A 32 -23.04 -6.02 3.00
CA ILE A 32 -24.04 -6.61 2.08
C ILE A 32 -23.99 -8.14 2.03
N GLY A 33 -23.22 -8.80 2.90
CA GLY A 33 -23.12 -10.26 2.98
C GLY A 33 -22.28 -10.91 1.87
N ASN A 34 -21.48 -10.14 1.14
CA ASN A 34 -20.57 -10.65 0.11
C ASN A 34 -19.17 -10.89 0.69
N ASP A 35 -19.05 -11.91 1.54
CA ASP A 35 -17.80 -12.30 2.18
C ASP A 35 -16.67 -12.70 1.20
N PRO A 36 -16.93 -13.38 0.07
CA PRO A 36 -15.88 -13.70 -0.90
C PRO A 36 -15.21 -12.46 -1.48
N GLU A 37 -15.99 -11.47 -1.90
CA GLU A 37 -15.43 -10.23 -2.48
C GLU A 37 -14.76 -9.37 -1.42
N ALA A 38 -15.32 -9.33 -0.20
CA ALA A 38 -14.66 -8.68 0.93
C ALA A 38 -13.28 -9.27 1.22
N LYS A 39 -13.18 -10.60 1.30
CA LYS A 39 -11.90 -11.28 1.55
C LYS A 39 -10.89 -11.06 0.41
N ARG A 40 -11.37 -11.03 -0.83
CA ARG A 40 -10.54 -10.71 -2.00
C ARG A 40 -9.94 -9.31 -1.88
N LEU A 41 -10.75 -8.31 -1.53
CA LEU A 41 -10.30 -6.94 -1.36
C LEU A 41 -9.36 -6.77 -0.16
N GLU A 42 -9.57 -7.51 0.93
CA GLU A 42 -8.63 -7.52 2.05
C GLU A 42 -7.26 -8.09 1.68
N ASN A 43 -7.22 -9.13 0.86
CA ASN A 43 -5.96 -9.67 0.37
C ASN A 43 -5.25 -8.65 -0.54
N LEU A 44 -5.97 -8.04 -1.48
CA LEU A 44 -5.40 -6.98 -2.33
C LEU A 44 -4.88 -5.79 -1.50
N ALA A 45 -5.59 -5.41 -0.45
CA ALA A 45 -5.14 -4.36 0.46
C ALA A 45 -3.85 -4.73 1.19
N LYS A 46 -3.70 -6.01 1.59
CA LYS A 46 -2.45 -6.50 2.21
C LYS A 46 -1.30 -6.48 1.20
N ASP A 47 -1.53 -6.95 -0.02
CA ASP A 47 -0.50 -6.94 -1.06
C ASP A 47 -0.01 -5.51 -1.37
N ALA A 48 -0.94 -4.54 -1.39
CA ALA A 48 -0.60 -3.13 -1.54
C ALA A 48 0.18 -2.57 -0.34
N GLU A 49 -0.20 -2.93 0.90
CA GLU A 49 0.58 -2.56 2.10
C GLU A 49 1.98 -3.16 2.11
N GLU A 50 2.12 -4.44 1.72
CA GLU A 50 3.41 -5.11 1.61
C GLU A 50 4.29 -4.42 0.56
N SER A 51 3.71 -4.01 -0.56
CA SER A 51 4.40 -3.23 -1.60
C SER A 51 4.87 -1.87 -1.06
N ALA A 52 4.03 -1.18 -0.30
CA ALA A 52 4.41 0.09 0.34
C ALA A 52 5.55 -0.10 1.36
N VAL A 53 5.50 -1.14 2.18
CA VAL A 53 6.54 -1.46 3.16
C VAL A 53 7.87 -1.84 2.48
N ALA A 54 7.82 -2.60 1.39
CA ALA A 54 9.01 -2.93 0.61
C ALA A 54 9.70 -1.66 0.08
N LEU A 55 8.92 -0.73 -0.49
CA LEU A 55 9.43 0.56 -0.96
C LEU A 55 9.97 1.44 0.17
N GLU A 56 9.32 1.45 1.34
CA GLU A 56 9.82 2.18 2.51
C GLU A 56 11.17 1.64 2.98
N ASN A 57 11.34 0.32 2.97
CA ASN A 57 12.61 -0.32 3.32
C ASN A 57 13.71 0.02 2.31
N GLU A 58 13.42 -0.04 1.01
CA GLU A 58 14.36 0.36 -0.06
C GLU A 58 14.78 1.83 0.09
N LEU A 59 13.83 2.74 0.29
CA LEU A 59 14.11 4.15 0.52
C LEU A 59 14.98 4.39 1.75
N ARG A 60 14.72 3.66 2.84
CA ARG A 60 15.51 3.74 4.07
C ARG A 60 16.94 3.22 3.86
N GLU A 61 17.12 2.17 3.09
CA GLU A 61 18.46 1.65 2.75
C GLU A 61 19.24 2.62 1.87
N ILE A 62 18.59 3.27 0.89
CA ILE A 62 19.19 4.35 0.09
C ILE A 62 19.64 5.49 1.00
N GLY A 63 18.74 5.98 1.87
CA GLY A 63 19.05 7.08 2.79
C GLY A 63 20.17 6.77 3.80
N LYS A 64 20.39 5.49 4.14
CA LYS A 64 21.52 5.05 4.99
C LYS A 64 22.84 4.90 4.24
N ARG A 65 22.81 4.66 2.93
CA ARG A 65 24.02 4.53 2.09
C ARG A 65 24.63 5.89 1.75
N ASP A 66 23.80 6.93 1.72
CA ASP A 66 24.21 8.31 1.42
C ASP A 66 24.53 9.15 2.68
N ALA A 67 24.40 8.58 3.88
CA ALA A 67 24.66 9.22 5.19
C ALA A 67 26.02 8.78 5.77
#